data_AF-A0A1Z4QLS7-F1
#
_entry.id   AF-A0A1Z4QLS7-F1
#
_cell.length_a   1.000
_cell.length_b   1.000
_cell.length_c   1.000
_cell.angle_alpha   90.00
_cell.angle_beta   90.00
_cell.angle_gamma   90.00
#
_symmetry.space_group_name_H-M   'P 1'
#
loop_
_entity.id
_entity.type
_entity.pdbx_description
1 polymer ?
#
loop_
_entity_poly.entity_id
_entity_poly.type
_entity_poly.pdbx_seq_one_letter_code
_entity_poly.pdbx_strand_id
1 'polypeptide(L)'
;MDIFTPVVPDAEQHQHFRLITQSGLYEPEIKVLKTWADGFVDRDGKFIREFQTTFNSSFWELYLFACFKELGCTVNLSYATPDFVLTSSYGEFIAEATTANHPKGFRPEWDKDLSMLNEITIDEILRLSTLRLLQSITDKYKKYVSNYSKLTHVKNKPFVICVTPFDQPFFFLQDSLALVRVLYAYEQPLIIQNPQKDELIIIGESRKYKVQKKPGVNIDLGLFTDTQMADVSAIVFNNRATICKVRAIAGEGKYSVLFSGSRAIESETETGVERFVLERYQYQETLLDGCHIFLNPFAKNPLNTKIFEGREIAIHNYDKDTEDYQLNIPNKFLYQRICMPIYSDENAIKTIKKYKDSISSTEIYQDLPSEKWLEDQLIYIGGQIGPFYKHHMAHYRGWTILVSLDSIDEDWSALAVNKLCYNHPQFLQANEDKNNTSIGLSEWFPTKEEAYAAIKSKIDDIFKKTNKDM
;
A
#
# COMPACT_ATOMS: atom_id res chain seq x y z
N MET A 1 11.62 -27.96 -11.94
CA MET A 1 12.61 -27.58 -10.92
C MET A 1 12.13 -28.06 -9.56
N ASP A 2 12.99 -28.63 -8.71
CA ASP A 2 12.64 -28.95 -7.33
C ASP A 2 13.05 -27.80 -6.41
N ILE A 3 12.06 -27.13 -5.82
CA ILE A 3 12.26 -25.97 -4.93
C ILE A 3 12.00 -26.30 -3.45
N PHE A 4 11.59 -27.53 -3.13
CA PHE A 4 11.16 -27.91 -1.78
C PHE A 4 12.16 -28.80 -1.03
N THR A 5 13.07 -29.48 -1.75
CA THR A 5 14.18 -30.18 -1.10
C THR A 5 15.17 -29.17 -0.48
N PRO A 6 15.44 -29.25 0.84
CA PRO A 6 16.40 -28.36 1.48
C PRO A 6 17.79 -28.44 0.86
N VAL A 7 18.37 -27.29 0.55
CA VAL A 7 19.76 -27.14 0.05
C VAL A 7 20.62 -26.26 0.98
N VAL A 8 20.01 -25.68 2.02
CA VAL A 8 20.67 -24.93 3.09
C VAL A 8 20.31 -25.49 4.48
N PRO A 9 21.18 -25.30 5.50
CA PRO A 9 20.88 -25.70 6.87
C PRO A 9 19.61 -25.03 7.42
N ASP A 10 18.92 -25.69 8.35
CA ASP A 10 17.66 -25.21 8.96
C ASP A 10 17.77 -23.81 9.58
N ALA A 11 18.95 -23.43 10.09
CA ALA A 11 19.20 -22.12 10.67
C ALA A 11 19.23 -20.97 9.63
N GLU A 12 19.50 -21.29 8.36
CA GLU A 12 19.47 -20.34 7.24
C GLU A 12 18.10 -20.30 6.55
N GLN A 13 17.21 -21.25 6.84
CA GLN A 13 15.90 -21.33 6.20
C GLN A 13 14.97 -20.23 6.73
N HIS A 14 14.31 -19.55 5.80
CA HIS A 14 13.28 -18.59 6.07
C HIS A 14 12.06 -19.26 6.72
N GLN A 15 11.38 -18.52 7.61
CA GLN A 15 10.27 -19.05 8.41
C GLN A 15 9.17 -19.70 7.55
N HIS A 16 8.71 -19.01 6.50
CA HIS A 16 7.73 -19.57 5.57
C HIS A 16 8.17 -20.83 4.84
N PHE A 17 9.45 -20.94 4.49
CA PHE A 17 9.96 -22.17 3.88
C PHE A 17 9.84 -23.34 4.86
N ARG A 18 10.29 -23.15 6.10
CA ARG A 18 10.16 -24.18 7.16
C ARG A 18 8.71 -24.56 7.43
N LEU A 19 7.79 -23.62 7.34
CA LEU A 19 6.36 -23.88 7.52
C LEU A 19 5.78 -24.74 6.41
N ILE A 20 6.00 -24.34 5.15
CA ILE A 20 5.39 -25.01 4.01
C ILE A 20 6.00 -26.39 3.75
N THR A 21 7.22 -26.65 4.22
CA THR A 21 7.87 -27.97 4.13
C THR A 21 7.58 -28.88 5.32
N GLN A 22 6.71 -28.48 6.26
CA GLN A 22 6.26 -29.39 7.32
C GLN A 22 5.60 -30.63 6.73
N SER A 23 6.20 -31.79 6.98
CA SER A 23 5.79 -33.07 6.44
C SER A 23 4.33 -33.38 6.71
N GLY A 24 3.58 -33.75 5.68
CA GLY A 24 2.22 -34.25 5.83
C GLY A 24 1.16 -33.16 5.99
N LEU A 25 1.47 -31.87 5.87
CA LEU A 25 0.50 -30.79 6.10
C LEU A 25 0.14 -30.00 4.85
N TYR A 26 1.13 -29.61 4.03
CA TYR A 26 0.96 -28.60 2.97
C TYR A 26 0.98 -29.16 1.54
N GLU A 27 0.70 -30.45 1.36
CA GLU A 27 0.78 -31.09 0.04
C GLU A 27 -0.08 -30.39 -1.04
N PRO A 28 -1.34 -29.97 -0.77
CA PRO A 28 -2.12 -29.22 -1.76
C PRO A 28 -1.49 -27.89 -2.13
N GLU A 29 -0.97 -27.14 -1.16
CA GLU A 29 -0.31 -25.84 -1.39
C GLU A 29 1.02 -26.01 -2.15
N ILE A 30 1.81 -27.03 -1.83
CA ILE A 30 3.03 -27.40 -2.56
C ILE A 30 2.70 -27.70 -4.03
N LYS A 31 1.60 -28.41 -4.30
CA LYS A 31 1.17 -28.72 -5.68
C LYS A 31 0.86 -27.45 -6.48
N VAL A 32 0.21 -26.46 -5.87
CA VAL A 32 -0.06 -25.16 -6.50
C VAL A 32 1.25 -24.46 -6.85
N LEU A 33 2.19 -24.37 -5.90
CA LEU A 33 3.49 -23.72 -6.16
C LEU A 33 4.33 -24.44 -7.20
N LYS A 34 4.28 -25.79 -7.26
CA LYS A 34 4.90 -26.56 -8.34
C LYS A 34 4.28 -26.23 -9.70
N THR A 35 2.98 -25.95 -9.74
CA THR A 35 2.28 -25.52 -10.96
C THR A 35 2.70 -24.11 -11.38
N TRP A 36 2.91 -23.21 -10.42
CA TRP A 36 3.44 -21.87 -10.71
C TRP A 36 4.87 -21.93 -11.23
N ALA A 37 5.67 -22.89 -10.73
CA ALA A 37 7.04 -23.14 -11.19
C ALA A 37 7.13 -23.84 -12.55
N ASP A 38 6.02 -24.28 -13.14
CA ASP A 38 6.04 -24.97 -14.42
C ASP A 38 6.44 -24.04 -15.57
N GLY A 39 7.55 -24.38 -16.22
CA GLY A 39 8.21 -23.54 -17.23
C GLY A 39 9.15 -22.46 -16.66
N PHE A 40 9.27 -22.32 -15.33
CA PHE A 40 10.22 -21.40 -14.72
C PHE A 40 11.65 -21.98 -14.78
N VAL A 41 12.61 -21.14 -15.14
CA VAL A 41 14.03 -21.52 -15.29
C VAL A 41 14.87 -20.74 -14.29
N ASP A 42 15.63 -21.44 -13.46
CA ASP A 42 16.65 -20.86 -12.58
C ASP A 42 17.89 -20.50 -13.40
N ARG A 43 17.88 -19.30 -13.96
CA ARG A 43 18.86 -18.85 -14.98
C ARG A 43 20.27 -18.70 -14.44
N ASP A 44 20.41 -18.31 -13.17
CA ASP A 44 21.70 -18.05 -12.53
C ASP A 44 22.04 -19.05 -11.41
N GLY A 45 21.18 -20.05 -11.19
CA GLY A 45 21.37 -21.12 -10.22
C GLY A 45 21.16 -20.70 -8.77
N LYS A 46 20.56 -19.52 -8.53
CA LYS A 46 20.34 -18.98 -7.18
C LYS A 46 18.91 -19.17 -6.69
N PHE A 47 17.94 -19.30 -7.59
CA PHE A 47 16.52 -19.27 -7.23
C PHE A 47 16.16 -20.33 -6.17
N ILE A 48 16.69 -21.56 -6.29
CA ILE A 48 16.41 -22.62 -5.31
C ILE A 48 16.92 -22.24 -3.91
N ARG A 49 18.12 -21.67 -3.80
CA ARG A 49 18.68 -21.22 -2.52
C ARG A 49 17.92 -20.01 -1.97
N GLU A 50 17.55 -19.07 -2.83
CA GLU A 50 16.81 -17.86 -2.46
C GLU A 50 15.37 -18.17 -2.04
N PHE A 51 14.73 -19.16 -2.65
CA PHE A 51 13.41 -19.65 -2.22
C PHE A 51 13.44 -20.16 -0.77
N GLN A 52 14.59 -20.67 -0.32
CA GLN A 52 14.79 -21.16 1.05
C GLN A 52 15.22 -20.06 2.02
N THR A 53 16.03 -19.09 1.58
CA THR A 53 16.69 -18.10 2.47
C THR A 53 16.01 -16.72 2.44
N THR A 54 15.40 -16.35 1.32
CA THR A 54 14.71 -15.08 1.06
C THR A 54 13.32 -15.33 0.45
N PHE A 55 12.57 -16.24 1.07
CA PHE A 55 11.30 -16.80 0.56
C PHE A 55 10.36 -15.76 -0.06
N ASN A 56 10.14 -14.63 0.61
CA ASN A 56 9.19 -13.60 0.14
C ASN A 56 9.54 -13.06 -1.26
N SER A 57 10.83 -12.86 -1.58
CA SER A 57 11.25 -12.37 -2.91
C SER A 57 11.01 -13.43 -3.98
N SER A 58 11.49 -14.65 -3.75
CA SER A 58 11.34 -15.74 -4.71
C SER A 58 9.89 -16.18 -4.87
N PHE A 59 9.07 -16.13 -3.81
CA PHE A 59 7.63 -16.33 -3.87
C PHE A 59 6.96 -15.29 -4.77
N TRP A 60 7.33 -14.02 -4.62
CA TRP A 60 6.78 -12.93 -5.43
C TRP A 60 7.14 -13.08 -6.91
N GLU A 61 8.40 -13.40 -7.23
CA GLU A 61 8.84 -13.70 -8.59
C GLU A 61 8.08 -14.90 -9.20
N LEU A 62 7.92 -15.98 -8.43
CA LEU A 62 7.19 -17.17 -8.87
C LEU A 62 5.70 -16.87 -9.14
N TYR A 63 5.08 -16.09 -8.26
CA TYR A 63 3.70 -15.65 -8.40
C TYR A 63 3.52 -14.76 -9.63
N LEU A 64 4.44 -13.80 -9.86
CA LEU A 64 4.42 -12.94 -11.04
C LEU A 64 4.55 -13.73 -12.33
N PHE A 65 5.48 -14.70 -12.38
CA PHE A 65 5.62 -15.58 -13.54
C PHE A 65 4.30 -16.31 -13.86
N ALA A 66 3.62 -16.85 -12.85
CA ALA A 66 2.31 -17.49 -13.02
C ALA A 66 1.24 -16.48 -13.51
N CYS A 67 1.20 -15.28 -12.94
CA CYS A 67 0.27 -14.22 -13.36
C CYS A 67 0.49 -13.79 -14.81
N PHE A 68 1.74 -13.62 -15.24
CA PHE A 68 2.04 -13.23 -16.63
C PHE A 68 1.62 -14.31 -17.62
N LYS A 69 1.80 -15.60 -17.29
CA LYS A 69 1.24 -16.69 -18.10
C LYS A 69 -0.29 -16.64 -18.14
N GLU A 70 -0.95 -16.36 -17.01
CA GLU A 70 -2.42 -16.24 -16.96
C GLU A 70 -2.96 -15.02 -17.73
N LEU A 71 -2.15 -13.97 -17.88
CA LEU A 71 -2.40 -12.83 -18.75
C LEU A 71 -2.11 -13.12 -20.24
N GLY A 72 -1.74 -14.36 -20.58
CA GLY A 72 -1.41 -14.76 -21.95
C GLY A 72 -0.06 -14.26 -22.45
N CYS A 73 0.83 -13.82 -21.55
CA CYS A 73 2.17 -13.39 -21.93
C CYS A 73 3.09 -14.60 -22.14
N THR A 74 3.93 -14.51 -23.17
CA THR A 74 5.12 -15.36 -23.30
C THR A 74 6.26 -14.73 -22.53
N VAL A 75 6.94 -15.53 -21.70
CA VAL A 75 8.06 -15.07 -20.87
C VAL A 75 9.38 -15.54 -21.47
N ASN A 76 10.22 -14.59 -21.89
CA ASN A 76 11.55 -14.89 -22.38
C ASN A 76 12.55 -14.94 -21.21
N LEU A 77 12.92 -16.17 -20.82
CA LEU A 77 13.84 -16.46 -19.73
C LEU A 77 15.31 -16.59 -20.21
N SER A 78 15.66 -16.06 -21.39
CA SER A 78 17.04 -16.09 -21.91
C SER A 78 17.94 -15.04 -21.27
N TYR A 79 17.37 -14.07 -20.55
CA TYR A 79 18.08 -12.96 -19.92
C TYR A 79 17.93 -13.04 -18.40
N ALA A 80 19.02 -12.82 -17.66
CA ALA A 80 19.00 -12.81 -16.20
C ALA A 80 18.49 -11.48 -15.60
N THR A 81 18.36 -10.42 -16.42
CA THR A 81 17.94 -9.09 -15.98
C THR A 81 17.34 -8.31 -17.16
N PRO A 82 16.24 -7.56 -16.96
CA PRO A 82 15.38 -7.58 -15.77
C PRO A 82 14.71 -8.95 -15.57
N ASP A 83 14.05 -9.16 -14.43
CA ASP A 83 13.51 -10.47 -14.04
C ASP A 83 12.60 -11.12 -15.10
N PHE A 84 11.87 -10.30 -15.86
CA PHE A 84 10.98 -10.75 -16.94
C PHE A 84 11.10 -9.87 -18.19
N VAL A 85 11.26 -10.54 -19.34
CA VAL A 85 11.05 -9.97 -20.68
C VAL A 85 9.80 -10.62 -21.25
N LEU A 86 8.78 -9.83 -21.52
CA LEU A 86 7.42 -10.30 -21.74
C LEU A 86 6.91 -9.89 -23.12
N THR A 87 6.22 -10.81 -23.78
CA THR A 87 5.51 -10.55 -25.04
C THR A 87 4.04 -10.90 -24.85
N SER A 88 3.17 -9.91 -25.08
CA SER A 88 1.71 -10.07 -25.11
C SER A 88 1.19 -9.91 -26.54
N SER A 89 -0.11 -10.16 -26.75
CA SER A 89 -0.81 -9.82 -28.00
C SER A 89 -0.80 -8.32 -28.32
N TYR A 90 -0.50 -7.46 -27.34
CA TYR A 90 -0.57 -6.00 -27.46
C TYR A 90 0.80 -5.31 -27.44
N GLY A 91 1.89 -6.08 -27.41
CA GLY A 91 3.25 -5.58 -27.42
C GLY A 91 4.17 -6.26 -26.42
N GLU A 92 5.45 -5.88 -26.48
CA GLU A 92 6.47 -6.29 -25.52
C GLU A 92 6.59 -5.30 -24.37
N PHE A 93 6.94 -5.80 -23.19
CA PHE A 93 7.33 -4.99 -22.04
C PHE A 93 8.33 -5.76 -21.18
N ILE A 94 8.99 -5.05 -20.26
CA ILE A 94 9.86 -5.66 -19.27
C ILE A 94 9.30 -5.43 -17.88
N ALA A 95 9.49 -6.40 -17.00
CA ALA A 95 9.08 -6.30 -15.61
C ALA A 95 10.21 -6.72 -14.67
N GLU A 96 10.35 -5.99 -13.56
CA GLU A 96 11.32 -6.25 -12.52
C GLU A 96 10.59 -6.39 -11.17
N ALA A 97 10.84 -7.50 -10.49
CA ALA A 97 10.22 -7.81 -9.21
C ALA A 97 10.99 -7.17 -8.05
N THR A 98 10.28 -6.77 -7.01
CA THR A 98 10.87 -6.33 -5.74
C THR A 98 9.88 -6.53 -4.60
N THR A 99 10.38 -6.67 -3.38
CA THR A 99 9.54 -6.65 -2.19
C THR A 99 9.93 -5.49 -1.28
N ALA A 100 8.95 -4.88 -0.64
CA ALA A 100 9.19 -3.90 0.41
C ALA A 100 9.25 -4.62 1.75
N ASN A 101 10.45 -5.02 2.18
CA ASN A 101 10.66 -5.74 3.45
C ASN A 101 10.82 -4.79 4.64
N HIS A 102 10.61 -5.30 5.85
CA HIS A 102 10.82 -4.58 7.11
C HIS A 102 12.26 -3.99 7.20
N PRO A 103 12.42 -2.80 7.80
CA PRO A 103 13.76 -2.28 8.12
C PRO A 103 14.49 -3.18 9.12
N LYS A 104 15.82 -3.10 9.13
CA LYS A 104 16.63 -3.76 10.16
C LYS A 104 16.21 -3.30 11.57
N GLY A 105 15.94 -4.25 12.45
CA GLY A 105 15.52 -4.00 13.84
C GLY A 105 14.01 -3.77 14.03
N PHE A 106 13.23 -3.73 12.95
CA PHE A 106 11.77 -3.65 13.01
C PHE A 106 11.16 -5.06 12.96
N ARG A 107 9.93 -5.20 13.45
CA ARG A 107 9.24 -6.49 13.50
C ARG A 107 8.98 -7.00 12.07
N PRO A 108 9.41 -8.22 11.72
CA PRO A 108 9.15 -8.80 10.41
C PRO A 108 7.70 -9.26 10.27
N GLU A 109 7.18 -9.38 9.04
CA GLU A 109 5.76 -9.68 8.86
C GLU A 109 5.30 -11.03 9.40
N TRP A 110 6.19 -12.03 9.45
CA TRP A 110 5.85 -13.37 9.93
C TRP A 110 5.70 -13.46 11.45
N ASP A 111 6.22 -12.49 12.20
CA ASP A 111 6.09 -12.41 13.66
C ASP A 111 4.79 -11.69 14.04
N LYS A 112 3.67 -12.40 13.86
CA LYS A 112 2.31 -11.87 14.05
C LYS A 112 1.83 -12.13 15.47
N ASP A 113 1.64 -11.07 16.24
CA ASP A 113 0.91 -11.09 17.49
C ASP A 113 -0.43 -10.37 17.31
N LEU A 114 -1.53 -11.10 17.52
CA LEU A 114 -2.88 -10.55 17.37
C LEU A 114 -3.20 -9.49 18.43
N SER A 115 -2.51 -9.51 19.58
CA SER A 115 -2.69 -8.48 20.61
C SER A 115 -2.34 -7.07 20.11
N MET A 116 -1.44 -6.99 19.12
CA MET A 116 -1.01 -5.73 18.48
C MET A 116 -2.16 -4.99 17.81
N LEU A 117 -3.21 -5.68 17.36
CA LEU A 117 -4.35 -5.05 16.70
C LEU A 117 -5.12 -4.11 17.64
N ASN A 118 -4.90 -4.20 18.95
CA ASN A 118 -5.47 -3.28 19.94
C ASN A 118 -4.65 -2.00 20.11
N GLU A 119 -3.38 -1.99 19.70
CA GLU A 119 -2.43 -0.91 19.96
C GLU A 119 -2.06 -0.15 18.68
N ILE A 120 -1.96 -0.84 17.55
CA ILE A 120 -1.52 -0.25 16.28
C ILE A 120 -2.64 0.53 15.59
N THR A 121 -2.29 1.71 15.08
CA THR A 121 -3.20 2.49 14.25
C THR A 121 -2.99 2.22 12.76
N ILE A 122 -4.06 2.37 11.97
CA ILE A 122 -3.95 2.26 10.50
C ILE A 122 -2.99 3.32 9.92
N ASP A 123 -2.93 4.51 10.52
CA ASP A 123 -2.00 5.57 10.11
C ASP A 123 -0.53 5.17 10.28
N GLU A 124 -0.19 4.46 11.37
CA GLU A 124 1.17 3.94 11.58
C GLU A 124 1.55 2.88 10.55
N ILE A 125 0.64 1.93 10.28
CA ILE A 125 0.80 0.92 9.23
C ILE A 125 1.05 1.61 7.90
N LEU A 126 0.16 2.52 7.50
CA LEU A 126 0.27 3.24 6.24
C LEU A 126 1.57 4.04 6.15
N ARG A 127 2.01 4.68 7.23
CA ARG A 127 3.24 5.49 7.24
C ARG A 127 4.49 4.64 7.03
N LEU A 128 4.62 3.52 7.74
CA LEU A 128 5.75 2.60 7.52
C LEU A 128 5.70 2.03 6.10
N SER A 129 4.54 1.55 5.64
CA SER A 129 4.40 1.01 4.28
C SER A 129 4.70 2.03 3.19
N THR A 130 4.28 3.29 3.35
CA THR A 130 4.61 4.38 2.43
C THR A 130 6.13 4.53 2.28
N LEU A 131 6.87 4.58 3.39
CA LEU A 131 8.32 4.71 3.39
C LEU A 131 9.03 3.51 2.75
N ARG A 132 8.55 2.28 3.00
CA ARG A 132 9.16 1.05 2.49
C ARG A 132 8.89 0.81 1.01
N LEU A 133 7.67 1.10 0.55
CA LEU A 133 7.31 1.04 -0.85
C LEU A 133 8.09 2.08 -1.66
N LEU A 134 8.12 3.34 -1.19
CA LEU A 134 8.91 4.41 -1.82
C LEU A 134 10.38 4.02 -2.00
N GLN A 135 11.01 3.49 -0.94
CA GLN A 135 12.41 3.04 -1.01
C GLN A 135 12.61 1.93 -2.04
N SER A 136 11.73 0.93 -2.05
CA SER A 136 11.86 -0.24 -2.93
C SER A 136 11.70 0.15 -4.41
N ILE A 137 10.75 1.03 -4.71
CA ILE A 137 10.48 1.54 -6.05
C ILE A 137 11.65 2.40 -6.53
N THR A 138 12.10 3.35 -5.70
CA THR A 138 13.20 4.26 -6.07
C THR A 138 14.53 3.52 -6.24
N ASP A 139 14.80 2.46 -5.46
CA ASP A 139 16.01 1.64 -5.65
C ASP A 139 15.98 0.84 -6.96
N LYS A 140 14.81 0.31 -7.34
CA LYS A 140 14.63 -0.39 -8.62
C LYS A 140 14.72 0.57 -9.81
N TYR A 141 14.19 1.78 -9.67
CA TYR A 141 14.39 2.83 -10.67
C TYR A 141 15.87 3.21 -10.84
N LYS A 142 16.62 3.38 -9.74
CA LYS A 142 18.07 3.63 -9.81
C LYS A 142 18.83 2.50 -10.52
N LYS A 143 18.46 1.24 -10.28
CA LYS A 143 19.03 0.08 -10.99
C LYS A 143 18.70 0.11 -12.48
N TYR A 144 17.48 0.48 -12.85
CA TYR A 144 17.10 0.65 -14.24
C TYR A 144 17.96 1.71 -14.95
N VAL A 145 18.07 2.91 -14.36
CA VAL A 145 18.84 4.03 -14.93
C VAL A 145 20.33 3.68 -15.04
N SER A 146 20.90 3.08 -13.98
CA SER A 146 22.34 2.78 -13.95
C SER A 146 22.74 1.55 -14.77
N ASN A 147 21.84 0.58 -14.96
CA ASN A 147 22.15 -0.71 -15.58
C ASN A 147 21.15 -1.12 -16.67
N TYR A 148 19.88 -1.39 -16.32
CA TYR A 148 18.97 -2.13 -17.20
C TYR A 148 18.70 -1.40 -18.53
N SER A 149 18.55 -0.07 -18.47
CA SER A 149 18.32 0.80 -19.63
C SER A 149 19.39 0.70 -20.74
N LYS A 150 20.59 0.21 -20.41
CA LYS A 150 21.71 0.07 -21.35
C LYS A 150 21.62 -1.22 -22.17
N LEU A 151 20.81 -2.19 -21.73
CA LEU A 151 20.69 -3.51 -22.34
C LEU A 151 19.86 -3.47 -23.63
N THR A 152 20.30 -4.21 -24.65
CA THR A 152 19.67 -4.19 -25.99
C THR A 152 18.22 -4.69 -25.96
N HIS A 153 17.92 -5.72 -25.16
CA HIS A 153 16.57 -6.29 -25.03
C HIS A 153 15.62 -5.46 -24.16
N VAL A 154 16.10 -4.39 -23.54
CA VAL A 154 15.34 -3.46 -22.66
C VAL A 154 14.94 -2.17 -23.37
N LYS A 155 15.78 -1.67 -24.29
CA LYS A 155 15.58 -0.37 -24.94
C LYS A 155 14.20 -0.24 -25.59
N ASN A 156 13.59 0.93 -25.45
CA ASN A 156 12.30 1.31 -26.05
C ASN A 156 11.13 0.40 -25.67
N LYS A 157 11.23 -0.33 -24.55
CA LYS A 157 10.13 -1.14 -24.00
C LYS A 157 9.54 -0.44 -22.77
N PRO A 158 8.22 -0.57 -22.54
CA PRO A 158 7.62 -0.20 -21.27
C PRO A 158 8.31 -0.93 -20.12
N PHE A 159 8.64 -0.19 -19.06
CA PHE A 159 9.28 -0.73 -17.87
C PHE A 159 8.29 -0.76 -16.70
N VAL A 160 8.01 -1.97 -16.21
CA VAL A 160 7.07 -2.21 -15.13
C VAL A 160 7.83 -2.64 -13.88
N ILE A 161 7.56 -1.98 -12.76
CA ILE A 161 8.05 -2.43 -11.45
C ILE A 161 6.94 -3.25 -10.79
N CYS A 162 7.24 -4.47 -10.38
CA CYS A 162 6.29 -5.32 -9.67
C CYS A 162 6.67 -5.35 -8.18
N VAL A 163 5.86 -4.74 -7.32
CA VAL A 163 6.15 -4.61 -5.88
C VAL A 163 5.06 -5.21 -5.00
N THR A 164 5.44 -5.84 -3.90
CA THR A 164 4.52 -6.29 -2.85
C THR A 164 5.07 -5.91 -1.46
N PRO A 165 4.21 -5.56 -0.47
CA PRO A 165 4.68 -5.07 0.82
C PRO A 165 4.79 -6.22 1.82
N PHE A 166 6.00 -6.55 2.27
CA PHE A 166 6.25 -7.47 3.39
C PHE A 166 6.95 -6.70 4.53
N ASP A 167 6.50 -5.47 4.75
CA ASP A 167 7.20 -4.44 5.52
C ASP A 167 6.98 -4.53 7.03
N GLN A 168 5.90 -5.15 7.48
CA GLN A 168 5.53 -5.30 8.88
C GLN A 168 4.40 -6.34 9.04
N PRO A 169 4.10 -6.82 10.26
CA PRO A 169 2.90 -7.60 10.52
C PRO A 169 1.65 -6.87 10.07
N PHE A 170 0.68 -7.60 9.51
CA PHE A 170 -0.57 -7.02 9.02
C PHE A 170 -0.41 -5.95 7.92
N PHE A 171 0.72 -5.95 7.18
CA PHE A 171 0.97 -5.04 6.04
C PHE A 171 -0.23 -4.93 5.09
N PHE A 172 -1.02 -5.99 4.95
CA PHE A 172 -2.17 -6.08 4.05
C PHE A 172 -3.37 -5.20 4.47
N LEU A 173 -3.32 -4.58 5.66
CA LEU A 173 -4.29 -3.60 6.14
C LEU A 173 -4.12 -2.22 5.47
N GLN A 174 -2.94 -1.93 4.92
CA GLN A 174 -2.72 -0.70 4.13
C GLN A 174 -3.55 -0.68 2.83
N ASP A 175 -4.07 -1.84 2.43
CA ASP A 175 -4.70 -2.09 1.15
C ASP A 175 -3.81 -1.64 -0.02
N SER A 176 -4.24 -0.62 -0.78
CA SER A 176 -3.45 0.01 -1.84
C SER A 176 -3.03 1.45 -1.48
N LEU A 177 -3.52 2.00 -0.37
CA LEU A 177 -3.42 3.43 -0.07
C LEU A 177 -1.99 3.91 0.16
N ALA A 178 -1.13 3.09 0.77
CA ALA A 178 0.27 3.47 0.92
C ALA A 178 0.96 3.65 -0.44
N LEU A 179 0.61 2.82 -1.43
CA LEU A 179 1.16 2.94 -2.78
C LEU A 179 0.52 4.10 -3.57
N VAL A 180 -0.78 4.34 -3.39
CA VAL A 180 -1.47 5.53 -3.94
C VAL A 180 -0.79 6.82 -3.44
N ARG A 181 -0.46 6.91 -2.15
CA ARG A 181 0.30 8.03 -1.57
C ARG A 181 1.67 8.18 -2.25
N VAL A 182 2.42 7.09 -2.38
CA VAL A 182 3.75 7.10 -3.01
C VAL A 182 3.71 7.60 -4.46
N LEU A 183 2.73 7.14 -5.25
CA LEU A 183 2.71 7.41 -6.69
C LEU A 183 1.97 8.68 -7.06
N TYR A 184 0.86 9.01 -6.42
CA TYR A 184 -0.02 10.11 -6.86
C TYR A 184 -0.21 11.21 -5.80
N ALA A 185 0.49 11.12 -4.66
CA ALA A 185 0.32 12.02 -3.53
C ALA A 185 -1.15 12.19 -3.10
N TYR A 186 -1.98 11.20 -3.36
CA TYR A 186 -3.40 11.18 -2.99
C TYR A 186 -3.59 10.43 -1.67
N GLU A 187 -4.55 10.89 -0.86
CA GLU A 187 -4.87 10.27 0.42
C GLU A 187 -6.29 9.69 0.43
N GLN A 188 -7.33 10.51 0.43
CA GLN A 188 -8.72 10.01 0.46
C GLN A 188 -9.71 11.09 0.06
N PRO A 189 -10.92 10.71 -0.41
CA PRO A 189 -12.00 11.69 -0.53
C PRO A 189 -12.40 12.16 0.88
N LEU A 190 -12.80 13.43 0.96
CA LEU A 190 -13.35 14.03 2.17
C LEU A 190 -14.86 13.93 2.09
N ILE A 191 -15.47 13.28 3.08
CA ILE A 191 -16.88 12.90 3.06
C ILE A 191 -17.55 13.40 4.34
N ILE A 192 -18.76 13.93 4.21
CA ILE A 192 -19.65 14.24 5.33
C ILE A 192 -20.99 13.51 5.16
N GLN A 193 -21.69 13.24 6.26
CA GLN A 193 -23.04 12.70 6.22
C GLN A 193 -24.05 13.84 6.04
N ASN A 194 -24.96 13.69 5.07
CA ASN A 194 -26.13 14.54 4.94
C ASN A 194 -27.14 14.20 6.04
N PRO A 195 -27.36 15.07 7.04
CA PRO A 195 -28.23 14.73 8.17
C PRO A 195 -29.71 14.56 7.77
N GLN A 196 -30.11 15.07 6.60
CA GLN A 196 -31.49 15.09 6.15
C GLN A 196 -31.85 13.92 5.22
N LYS A 197 -30.86 13.33 4.53
CA LYS A 197 -31.08 12.31 3.49
C LYS A 197 -30.41 10.97 3.77
N ASP A 198 -29.63 10.86 4.85
CA ASP A 198 -28.79 9.69 5.15
C ASP A 198 -27.85 9.30 3.98
N GLU A 199 -27.41 10.31 3.24
CA GLU A 199 -26.52 10.20 2.09
C GLU A 199 -25.11 10.69 2.45
N LEU A 200 -24.08 10.06 1.90
CA LEU A 200 -22.71 10.54 2.01
C LEU A 200 -22.41 11.54 0.88
N ILE A 201 -21.87 12.71 1.23
CA ILE A 201 -21.48 13.75 0.27
C ILE A 201 -19.97 13.87 0.25
N ILE A 202 -19.37 13.75 -0.94
CA ILE A 202 -17.97 14.10 -1.17
C ILE A 202 -17.87 15.62 -1.23
N ILE A 203 -17.11 16.20 -0.30
CA ILE A 203 -16.89 17.65 -0.20
C ILE A 203 -15.51 18.07 -0.70
N GLY A 204 -14.68 17.11 -1.11
CA GLY A 204 -13.35 17.35 -1.62
C GLY A 204 -12.43 16.16 -1.41
N GLU A 205 -11.13 16.42 -1.27
CA GLU A 205 -10.09 15.40 -1.18
C GLU A 205 -8.89 15.86 -0.33
N SER A 206 -8.25 14.88 0.32
CA SER A 206 -6.98 15.07 1.00
C SER A 206 -5.83 14.57 0.14
N ARG A 207 -4.73 15.33 0.15
CA ARG A 207 -3.46 14.99 -0.51
C ARG A 207 -2.37 14.75 0.53
N LYS A 208 -1.33 14.01 0.14
CA LYS A 208 -0.15 13.72 0.96
C LYS A 208 1.10 13.77 0.10
N TYR A 209 1.69 14.96 -0.01
CA TYR A 209 2.91 15.20 -0.78
C TYR A 209 4.19 14.80 -0.05
N LYS A 210 4.13 14.64 1.29
CA LYS A 210 5.31 14.31 2.10
C LYS A 210 4.97 13.28 3.17
N VAL A 211 5.97 12.49 3.54
CA VAL A 211 5.92 11.58 4.68
C VAL A 211 7.14 11.78 5.58
N GLN A 212 6.91 11.87 6.89
CA GLN A 212 7.99 12.05 7.84
C GLN A 212 8.64 10.71 8.19
N LYS A 213 9.93 10.54 7.86
CA LYS A 213 10.73 9.35 8.22
C LYS A 213 11.14 9.36 9.69
N LYS A 214 11.54 10.54 10.17
CA LYS A 214 11.88 10.83 11.57
C LYS A 214 11.66 12.33 11.81
N PRO A 215 11.55 12.82 13.06
CA PRO A 215 11.33 14.24 13.33
C PRO A 215 12.28 15.14 12.52
N GLY A 216 11.70 16.07 11.76
CA GLY A 216 12.43 17.01 10.89
C GLY A 216 12.94 16.45 9.56
N VAL A 217 12.74 15.16 9.25
CA VAL A 217 13.14 14.56 7.96
C VAL A 217 11.91 14.07 7.20
N ASN A 218 11.49 14.90 6.24
CA ASN A 218 10.39 14.62 5.33
C ASN A 218 10.93 14.11 3.99
N ILE A 219 10.22 13.16 3.39
CA ILE A 219 10.50 12.63 2.06
C ILE A 219 9.30 12.96 1.17
N ASP A 220 9.57 13.45 -0.04
CA ASP A 220 8.55 13.79 -1.01
C ASP A 220 7.90 12.53 -1.62
N LEU A 221 6.63 12.65 -1.98
CA LEU A 221 5.77 11.64 -2.59
C LEU A 221 5.23 12.18 -3.93
N GLY A 222 4.50 11.34 -4.68
CA GLY A 222 3.98 11.72 -5.99
C GLY A 222 4.92 11.35 -7.13
N LEU A 223 5.49 10.13 -7.12
CA LEU A 223 6.46 9.72 -8.14
C LEU A 223 5.92 9.76 -9.59
N PHE A 224 4.60 9.67 -9.77
CA PHE A 224 3.88 9.70 -11.05
C PHE A 224 3.04 10.98 -11.24
N THR A 225 3.34 12.05 -10.49
CA THR A 225 2.70 13.36 -10.67
C THR A 225 3.53 14.31 -11.54
N ASP A 226 4.73 13.88 -11.98
CA ASP A 226 5.57 14.63 -12.91
C ASP A 226 6.52 13.69 -13.70
N THR A 227 7.48 14.28 -14.43
CA THR A 227 8.43 13.55 -15.29
C THR A 227 9.61 12.87 -14.56
N GLN A 228 9.74 12.97 -13.23
CA GLN A 228 10.89 12.45 -12.47
C GLN A 228 11.12 10.95 -12.66
N MET A 229 10.05 10.17 -12.85
CA MET A 229 10.12 8.72 -13.11
C MET A 229 9.56 8.33 -14.48
N ALA A 230 9.69 9.20 -15.48
CA ALA A 230 9.17 8.99 -16.83
C ALA A 230 9.69 7.71 -17.54
N ASP A 231 10.77 7.07 -17.08
CA ASP A 231 11.17 5.77 -17.66
C ASP A 231 10.37 4.58 -17.13
N VAL A 232 9.66 4.72 -16.00
CA VAL A 232 8.76 3.70 -15.46
C VAL A 232 7.38 3.90 -16.05
N SER A 233 6.83 2.86 -16.66
CA SER A 233 5.54 2.89 -17.35
C SER A 233 4.37 2.59 -16.43
N ALA A 234 4.56 1.65 -15.50
CA ALA A 234 3.54 1.25 -14.54
C ALA A 234 4.16 0.53 -13.34
N ILE A 235 3.35 0.39 -12.28
CA ILE A 235 3.63 -0.50 -11.15
C ILE A 235 2.55 -1.57 -11.05
N VAL A 236 2.97 -2.83 -10.95
CA VAL A 236 2.09 -3.96 -10.59
C VAL A 236 2.22 -4.19 -9.09
N PHE A 237 1.08 -4.32 -8.42
CA PHE A 237 1.03 -4.48 -6.97
C PHE A 237 -0.02 -5.50 -6.56
N ASN A 238 0.33 -6.42 -5.66
CA ASN A 238 -0.65 -7.31 -5.05
C ASN A 238 -0.24 -7.62 -3.60
N ASN A 239 -0.98 -7.10 -2.63
CA ASN A 239 -0.81 -7.37 -1.20
C ASN A 239 -1.58 -8.61 -0.72
N ARG A 240 -2.36 -9.25 -1.59
CA ARG A 240 -3.08 -10.51 -1.35
C ARG A 240 -2.27 -11.73 -1.82
N ALA A 241 -1.19 -11.52 -2.58
CA ALA A 241 -0.22 -12.53 -3.00
C ALA A 241 0.60 -13.06 -1.80
N THR A 242 -0.06 -13.88 -0.99
CA THR A 242 0.50 -14.52 0.22
C THR A 242 0.18 -16.02 0.19
N ILE A 243 0.58 -16.76 1.22
CA ILE A 243 0.18 -18.16 1.39
C ILE A 243 -1.35 -18.35 1.39
N CYS A 244 -2.13 -17.33 1.76
CA CYS A 244 -3.58 -17.42 1.66
C CYS A 244 -4.03 -17.58 0.20
N LYS A 245 -3.37 -16.95 -0.78
CA LYS A 245 -3.72 -17.08 -2.20
C LYS A 245 -3.44 -18.50 -2.68
N VAL A 246 -2.30 -19.06 -2.27
CA VAL A 246 -1.96 -20.46 -2.51
C VAL A 246 -3.05 -21.38 -1.94
N ARG A 247 -3.50 -21.14 -0.70
CA ARG A 247 -4.56 -21.92 -0.04
C ARG A 247 -5.94 -21.80 -0.70
N ALA A 248 -6.24 -20.67 -1.34
CA ALA A 248 -7.51 -20.49 -2.05
C ALA A 248 -7.53 -21.23 -3.39
N ILE A 249 -6.37 -21.36 -4.03
CA ILE A 249 -6.23 -22.09 -5.29
C ILE A 249 -5.98 -23.59 -5.05
N ALA A 250 -5.46 -23.95 -3.88
CA ALA A 250 -5.22 -25.33 -3.51
C ALA A 250 -6.53 -26.12 -3.37
N GLY A 251 -6.48 -27.39 -3.78
CA GLY A 251 -7.58 -28.33 -3.53
C GLY A 251 -7.70 -28.70 -2.04
N GLU A 252 -8.64 -29.59 -1.73
CA GLU A 252 -8.84 -30.08 -0.37
C GLU A 252 -7.58 -30.73 0.23
N GLY A 253 -7.41 -30.56 1.53
CA GLY A 253 -6.23 -30.98 2.28
C GLY A 253 -6.58 -31.65 3.61
N LYS A 254 -5.58 -31.80 4.49
CA LYS A 254 -5.77 -32.42 5.82
C LYS A 254 -6.38 -31.48 6.87
N TYR A 255 -6.61 -30.23 6.51
CA TYR A 255 -7.16 -29.21 7.39
C TYR A 255 -8.13 -28.32 6.61
N SER A 256 -9.19 -27.87 7.28
CA SER A 256 -10.14 -26.94 6.68
C SER A 256 -9.55 -25.54 6.66
N VAL A 257 -9.96 -24.72 5.69
CA VAL A 257 -9.62 -23.30 5.67
C VAL A 257 -10.90 -22.48 5.54
N LEU A 258 -11.07 -21.54 6.45
CA LEU A 258 -12.10 -20.53 6.38
C LEU A 258 -11.50 -19.26 5.76
N PHE A 259 -12.18 -18.72 4.77
CA PHE A 259 -11.86 -17.42 4.17
C PHE A 259 -12.92 -16.42 4.60
N SER A 260 -12.47 -15.25 5.06
CA SER A 260 -13.35 -14.12 5.31
C SER A 260 -12.78 -12.87 4.66
N GLY A 261 -13.65 -11.98 4.20
CA GLY A 261 -13.18 -10.82 3.47
C GLY A 261 -14.31 -10.05 2.81
N SER A 262 -13.94 -9.27 1.81
CA SER A 262 -14.88 -8.47 1.05
C SER A 262 -14.52 -8.32 -0.42
N ARG A 263 -15.56 -8.17 -1.26
CA ARG A 263 -15.45 -7.93 -2.70
C ARG A 263 -16.24 -6.69 -3.10
N ALA A 264 -15.81 -6.02 -4.18
CA ALA A 264 -16.61 -4.97 -4.80
C ALA A 264 -17.90 -5.55 -5.39
N ILE A 265 -19.01 -4.83 -5.21
CA ILE A 265 -20.23 -5.06 -5.98
C ILE A 265 -20.47 -3.83 -6.82
N GLU A 266 -20.64 -4.04 -8.12
CA GLU A 266 -21.16 -3.06 -9.04
C GLU A 266 -22.20 -3.73 -9.95
N SER A 267 -23.41 -3.21 -9.91
CA SER A 267 -24.57 -3.66 -10.69
C SER A 267 -25.48 -2.47 -10.99
N GLU A 268 -26.51 -2.68 -11.82
CA GLU A 268 -27.50 -1.64 -12.15
C GLU A 268 -28.23 -1.09 -10.90
N THR A 269 -28.31 -1.87 -9.82
CA THR A 269 -29.10 -1.53 -8.62
C THR A 269 -28.28 -1.30 -7.37
N GLU A 270 -27.01 -1.70 -7.36
CA GLU A 270 -26.17 -1.70 -6.17
C GLU A 270 -24.72 -1.43 -6.51
N THR A 271 -24.10 -0.51 -5.77
CA THR A 271 -22.66 -0.28 -5.75
C THR A 271 -22.19 -0.29 -4.31
N GLY A 272 -21.17 -1.08 -3.99
CA GLY A 272 -20.70 -1.20 -2.62
C GLY A 272 -19.75 -2.36 -2.40
N VAL A 273 -19.88 -2.97 -1.22
CA VAL A 273 -18.97 -4.00 -0.73
C VAL A 273 -19.75 -5.20 -0.22
N GLU A 274 -19.54 -6.36 -0.85
CA GLU A 274 -20.02 -7.65 -0.33
C GLU A 274 -19.05 -8.15 0.73
N ARG A 275 -19.56 -8.63 1.86
CA ARG A 275 -18.75 -9.36 2.85
C ARG A 275 -19.04 -10.85 2.75
N PHE A 276 -18.01 -11.68 2.88
CA PHE A 276 -18.14 -13.12 2.82
C PHE A 276 -17.42 -13.81 3.98
N VAL A 277 -17.93 -14.98 4.34
CA VAL A 277 -17.28 -15.98 5.19
C VAL A 277 -17.58 -17.35 4.56
N LEU A 278 -16.58 -18.00 3.99
CA LEU A 278 -16.74 -19.20 3.15
C LEU A 278 -15.68 -20.24 3.49
N GLU A 279 -16.07 -21.50 3.45
CA GLU A 279 -15.12 -22.62 3.50
C GLU A 279 -14.39 -22.78 2.16
N ARG A 280 -13.21 -23.42 2.17
CA ARG A 280 -12.36 -23.62 0.98
C ARG A 280 -13.12 -24.11 -0.25
N TYR A 281 -13.95 -25.15 -0.12
CA TYR A 281 -14.70 -25.70 -1.26
C TYR A 281 -15.75 -24.76 -1.86
N GLN A 282 -16.16 -23.72 -1.12
CA GLN A 282 -17.11 -22.69 -1.57
C GLN A 282 -16.41 -21.42 -2.05
N TYR A 283 -15.17 -21.21 -1.62
CA TYR A 283 -14.39 -20.01 -1.90
C TYR A 283 -13.64 -20.15 -3.23
N GLN A 284 -13.71 -19.13 -4.08
CA GLN A 284 -12.98 -19.07 -5.34
C GLN A 284 -12.18 -17.77 -5.45
N GLU A 285 -10.95 -17.91 -5.91
CA GLU A 285 -10.01 -16.82 -6.14
C GLU A 285 -9.15 -17.15 -7.38
N THR A 286 -8.92 -16.16 -8.24
CA THR A 286 -7.99 -16.29 -9.36
C THR A 286 -6.56 -15.89 -8.96
N LEU A 287 -5.56 -16.06 -9.83
CA LEU A 287 -4.24 -15.51 -9.53
C LEU A 287 -4.27 -13.99 -9.42
N LEU A 288 -5.07 -13.30 -10.24
CA LEU A 288 -5.07 -11.85 -10.34
C LEU A 288 -5.97 -11.16 -9.33
N ASP A 289 -6.82 -11.87 -8.60
CA ASP A 289 -7.64 -11.30 -7.53
C ASP A 289 -6.79 -10.47 -6.54
N GLY A 290 -7.23 -9.23 -6.30
CA GLY A 290 -6.53 -8.25 -5.45
C GLY A 290 -5.30 -7.61 -6.08
N CYS A 291 -5.11 -7.75 -7.41
CA CYS A 291 -4.02 -7.12 -8.14
C CYS A 291 -4.40 -5.69 -8.56
N HIS A 292 -3.45 -4.79 -8.43
CA HIS A 292 -3.55 -3.39 -8.79
C HIS A 292 -2.48 -3.03 -9.83
N ILE A 293 -2.86 -2.21 -10.81
CA ILE A 293 -1.96 -1.61 -11.79
C ILE A 293 -2.00 -0.10 -11.62
N PHE A 294 -0.84 0.51 -11.40
CA PHE A 294 -0.68 1.95 -11.28
C PHE A 294 0.03 2.47 -12.52
N LEU A 295 -0.64 3.30 -13.32
CA LEU A 295 -0.11 3.83 -14.57
C LEU A 295 0.67 5.12 -14.34
N ASN A 296 1.81 5.27 -15.02
CA ASN A 296 2.50 6.55 -15.05
C ASN A 296 2.04 7.36 -16.28
N PRO A 297 1.25 8.44 -16.11
CA PRO A 297 0.82 9.27 -17.24
C PRO A 297 1.97 10.05 -17.90
N PHE A 298 3.13 10.16 -17.24
CA PHE A 298 4.35 10.80 -17.76
C PHE A 298 5.33 9.80 -18.38
N ALA A 299 4.94 8.54 -18.59
CA ALA A 299 5.82 7.50 -19.13
C ALA A 299 6.28 7.81 -20.57
N LYS A 300 7.60 7.70 -20.82
CA LYS A 300 8.20 7.78 -22.17
C LYS A 300 7.74 6.63 -23.07
N ASN A 301 7.58 5.44 -22.50
CA ASN A 301 7.10 4.24 -23.19
C ASN A 301 5.88 3.71 -22.41
N PRO A 302 4.66 4.21 -22.65
CA PRO A 302 3.48 3.81 -21.87
C PRO A 302 3.15 2.31 -22.03
N LEU A 303 2.67 1.68 -20.96
CA LEU A 303 2.21 0.30 -20.99
C LEU A 303 0.85 0.22 -21.67
N ASN A 304 0.67 -0.72 -22.61
CA ASN A 304 -0.63 -0.95 -23.22
C ASN A 304 -1.56 -1.69 -22.24
N THR A 305 -2.63 -1.04 -21.81
CA THR A 305 -3.55 -1.55 -20.77
C THR A 305 -4.51 -2.62 -21.26
N LYS A 306 -4.59 -2.88 -22.57
CA LYS A 306 -5.46 -3.92 -23.15
C LYS A 306 -5.18 -5.33 -22.62
N ILE A 307 -3.96 -5.60 -22.11
CA ILE A 307 -3.64 -6.87 -21.44
C ILE A 307 -4.45 -7.10 -20.17
N PHE A 308 -5.02 -6.05 -19.56
CA PHE A 308 -5.78 -6.11 -18.32
C PHE A 308 -7.29 -5.94 -18.51
N GLU A 309 -7.75 -5.62 -19.72
CA GLU A 309 -9.18 -5.45 -20.01
C GLU A 309 -9.96 -6.75 -19.73
N GLY A 310 -11.10 -6.64 -19.05
CA GLY A 310 -11.94 -7.78 -18.68
C GLY A 310 -11.35 -8.68 -17.58
N ARG A 311 -10.29 -8.23 -16.89
CA ARG A 311 -9.70 -8.93 -15.74
C ARG A 311 -10.12 -8.27 -14.42
N GLU A 312 -10.05 -9.05 -13.36
CA GLU A 312 -10.31 -8.72 -11.96
C GLU A 312 -9.18 -7.86 -11.33
N ILE A 313 -8.64 -6.92 -12.09
CA ILE A 313 -7.52 -6.04 -11.74
C ILE A 313 -8.02 -4.61 -11.56
N ALA A 314 -7.68 -3.98 -10.44
CA ALA A 314 -7.92 -2.55 -10.24
C ALA A 314 -6.87 -1.71 -11.00
N ILE A 315 -7.32 -0.67 -11.70
CA ILE A 315 -6.44 0.22 -12.46
C ILE A 315 -6.49 1.61 -11.84
N HIS A 316 -5.32 2.10 -11.45
CA HIS A 316 -5.11 3.42 -10.89
C HIS A 316 -4.41 4.30 -11.92
N ASN A 317 -4.93 5.51 -12.12
CA ASN A 317 -4.39 6.50 -13.04
C ASN A 317 -4.35 7.89 -12.39
N TYR A 318 -3.66 8.80 -13.03
CA TYR A 318 -3.58 10.21 -12.65
C TYR A 318 -3.77 11.07 -13.90
N ASP A 319 -4.71 11.99 -13.86
CA ASP A 319 -4.91 12.96 -14.92
C ASP A 319 -3.92 14.11 -14.75
N LYS A 320 -3.05 14.31 -15.74
CA LYS A 320 -2.01 15.35 -15.67
C LYS A 320 -2.54 16.77 -15.89
N ASP A 321 -3.73 16.91 -16.49
CA ASP A 321 -4.31 18.20 -16.84
C ASP A 321 -5.21 18.70 -15.71
N THR A 322 -5.96 17.80 -15.06
CA THR A 322 -6.79 18.15 -13.88
C THR A 322 -6.12 17.85 -12.53
N GLU A 323 -5.01 17.13 -12.53
CA GLU A 323 -4.33 16.59 -11.33
C GLU A 323 -5.16 15.57 -10.54
N ASP A 324 -6.24 15.03 -11.12
CA ASP A 324 -7.14 14.10 -10.44
C ASP A 324 -6.59 12.68 -10.38
N TYR A 325 -6.75 12.06 -9.21
CA TYR A 325 -6.53 10.63 -9.07
C TYR A 325 -7.76 9.85 -9.52
N GLN A 326 -7.55 8.84 -10.38
CA GLN A 326 -8.61 8.02 -10.96
C GLN A 326 -8.42 6.56 -10.57
N LEU A 327 -9.50 5.92 -10.13
CA LEU A 327 -9.51 4.51 -9.75
C LEU A 327 -10.66 3.79 -10.45
N ASN A 328 -10.32 2.78 -11.24
CA ASN A 328 -11.27 1.84 -11.81
C ASN A 328 -11.13 0.50 -11.07
N ILE A 329 -12.19 0.08 -10.39
CA ILE A 329 -12.28 -1.21 -9.70
C ILE A 329 -13.31 -2.06 -10.42
N PRO A 330 -12.94 -3.24 -10.94
CA PRO A 330 -13.91 -4.11 -11.60
C PRO A 330 -14.90 -4.70 -10.59
N ASN A 331 -16.10 -5.03 -11.05
CA ASN A 331 -17.07 -5.79 -10.25
C ASN A 331 -16.44 -7.08 -9.72
N LYS A 332 -16.77 -7.46 -8.48
CA LYS A 332 -16.22 -8.59 -7.73
C LYS A 332 -14.73 -8.50 -7.37
N PHE A 333 -14.07 -7.36 -7.58
CA PHE A 333 -12.69 -7.15 -7.15
C PHE A 333 -12.48 -7.50 -5.67
N LEU A 334 -11.43 -8.27 -5.35
CA LEU A 334 -11.10 -8.65 -3.98
C LEU A 334 -10.41 -7.51 -3.22
N TYR A 335 -11.15 -6.77 -2.40
CA TYR A 335 -10.58 -5.75 -1.53
C TYR A 335 -9.71 -6.36 -0.44
N GLN A 336 -10.32 -7.22 0.38
CA GLN A 336 -9.68 -7.74 1.59
C GLN A 336 -9.99 -9.20 1.77
N ARG A 337 -9.03 -9.93 2.36
CA ARG A 337 -9.22 -11.32 2.76
C ARG A 337 -8.25 -11.74 3.85
N ILE A 338 -8.75 -12.54 4.77
CA ILE A 338 -7.99 -13.33 5.72
C ILE A 338 -8.29 -14.81 5.45
N CYS A 339 -7.29 -15.67 5.62
CA CYS A 339 -7.49 -17.12 5.63
C CYS A 339 -7.10 -17.70 6.99
N MET A 340 -7.97 -18.54 7.54
CA MET A 340 -7.76 -19.21 8.82
C MET A 340 -7.74 -20.72 8.63
N PRO A 341 -6.57 -21.37 8.71
CA PRO A 341 -6.50 -22.83 8.74
C PRO A 341 -7.00 -23.35 10.08
N ILE A 342 -7.85 -24.38 10.05
CA ILE A 342 -8.43 -25.03 11.22
C ILE A 342 -7.91 -26.47 11.25
N TYR A 343 -7.08 -26.78 12.25
CA TYR A 343 -6.50 -28.10 12.46
C TYR A 343 -7.30 -28.86 13.51
N SER A 344 -7.81 -30.03 13.16
CA SER A 344 -8.50 -30.94 14.09
C SER A 344 -7.60 -32.10 14.56
N ASP A 345 -6.60 -32.48 13.77
CA ASP A 345 -5.63 -33.53 14.12
C ASP A 345 -4.64 -33.04 15.19
N GLU A 346 -4.49 -33.82 16.27
CA GLU A 346 -3.61 -33.45 17.39
C GLU A 346 -2.14 -33.29 16.98
N ASN A 347 -1.64 -34.12 16.06
CA ASN A 347 -0.25 -34.03 15.62
C ASN A 347 -0.02 -32.77 14.79
N ALA A 348 -0.98 -32.41 13.93
CA ALA A 348 -0.97 -31.14 13.21
C ALA A 348 -0.98 -29.95 14.18
N ILE A 349 -1.86 -29.96 15.20
CA ILE A 349 -1.93 -28.91 16.22
C ILE A 349 -0.58 -28.79 16.96
N LYS A 350 -0.01 -29.91 17.43
CA LYS A 350 1.30 -29.92 18.10
C LYS A 350 2.42 -29.39 17.20
N THR A 351 2.42 -29.76 15.92
CA THR A 351 3.41 -29.32 14.93
C THR A 351 3.32 -27.80 14.70
N ILE A 352 2.11 -27.28 14.46
CA ILE A 352 1.88 -25.85 14.23
C ILE A 352 2.17 -25.04 15.50
N LYS A 353 1.82 -25.54 16.68
CA LYS A 353 2.16 -24.90 17.95
C LYS A 353 3.68 -24.80 18.12
N LYS A 354 4.40 -25.92 17.95
CA LYS A 354 5.87 -25.95 18.00
C LYS A 354 6.50 -24.98 17.00
N TYR A 355 5.94 -24.89 15.80
CA TYR A 355 6.40 -23.92 14.80
C TYR A 355 6.16 -22.48 15.27
N LYS A 356 4.95 -22.14 15.74
CA LYS A 356 4.63 -20.80 16.28
C LYS A 356 5.57 -20.41 17.42
N ASP A 357 5.80 -21.32 18.36
CA ASP A 357 6.72 -21.11 19.48
C ASP A 357 8.17 -20.90 18.99
N SER A 358 8.56 -21.50 17.86
CA SER A 358 9.91 -21.32 17.27
C SER A 358 10.12 -20.01 16.50
N ILE A 359 9.04 -19.30 16.15
CA ILE A 359 9.11 -18.02 15.44
C ILE A 359 8.72 -16.83 16.30
N SER A 360 8.07 -17.07 17.44
CA SER A 360 7.78 -16.05 18.43
C SER A 360 9.10 -15.52 18.97
N SER A 361 9.39 -14.27 18.63
CA SER A 361 10.63 -13.62 19.05
C SER A 361 10.46 -12.99 20.43
N THR A 362 11.49 -13.10 21.27
CA THR A 362 11.63 -12.27 22.48
C THR A 362 12.45 -11.00 22.20
N GLU A 363 12.80 -10.75 20.95
CA GLU A 363 13.52 -9.54 20.56
C GLU A 363 12.67 -8.29 20.80
N ILE A 364 13.35 -7.24 21.25
CA ILE A 364 12.76 -5.91 21.36
C ILE A 364 12.92 -5.24 20.00
N TYR A 365 11.79 -5.06 19.32
CA TYR A 365 11.74 -4.39 18.02
C TYR A 365 11.72 -2.87 18.18
N GLN A 366 12.23 -2.19 17.17
CA GLN A 366 12.12 -0.74 17.01
C GLN A 366 10.77 -0.38 16.41
N ASP A 367 10.20 0.71 16.90
CA ASP A 367 9.02 1.34 16.31
C ASP A 367 9.40 2.56 15.47
N LEU A 368 8.52 2.91 14.54
CA LEU A 368 8.66 4.15 13.80
C LEU A 368 8.34 5.32 14.76
N PRO A 369 9.27 6.27 14.99
CA PRO A 369 9.01 7.38 15.89
C PRO A 369 7.78 8.15 15.45
N SER A 370 6.89 8.55 16.36
CA SER A 370 5.67 9.31 16.04
C SER A 370 5.99 10.55 15.20
N GLU A 371 5.08 10.88 14.30
CA GLU A 371 5.19 12.10 13.50
C GLU A 371 5.13 13.33 14.41
N LYS A 372 6.06 14.26 14.21
CA LYS A 372 6.15 15.52 14.97
C LYS A 372 6.48 16.66 14.02
N TRP A 373 5.59 17.64 13.96
CA TRP A 373 5.84 18.87 13.20
C TRP A 373 6.52 19.89 14.10
N LEU A 374 7.33 20.76 13.49
CA LEU A 374 7.92 21.87 14.22
C LEU A 374 6.82 22.91 14.50
N GLU A 375 6.87 23.45 15.71
CA GLU A 375 6.02 24.57 16.12
C GLU A 375 6.20 25.75 15.16
N ASP A 376 5.08 26.42 14.84
CA ASP A 376 5.03 27.62 13.98
C ASP A 376 5.55 27.40 12.55
N GLN A 377 5.53 26.15 12.08
CA GLN A 377 5.87 25.82 10.69
C GLN A 377 4.61 25.67 9.83
N LEU A 378 4.40 26.60 8.90
CA LEU A 378 3.32 26.52 7.92
C LEU A 378 3.68 25.59 6.76
N ILE A 379 3.05 24.42 6.71
CA ILE A 379 3.34 23.33 5.78
C ILE A 379 2.25 23.27 4.72
N TYR A 380 2.63 23.24 3.44
CA TYR A 380 1.69 22.98 2.35
C TYR A 380 1.20 21.53 2.38
N ILE A 381 -0.11 21.33 2.43
CA ILE A 381 -0.76 20.01 2.43
C ILE A 381 -1.67 19.78 1.22
N GLY A 382 -1.91 20.82 0.40
CA GLY A 382 -2.74 20.78 -0.81
C GLY A 382 -4.15 20.25 -0.54
N GLY A 383 -4.73 19.50 -1.49
CA GLY A 383 -6.14 19.06 -1.39
C GLY A 383 -7.13 20.20 -1.65
N GLN A 384 -8.41 19.86 -1.58
CA GLN A 384 -9.51 20.77 -1.86
C GLN A 384 -10.70 20.44 -0.96
N ILE A 385 -11.41 21.46 -0.48
CA ILE A 385 -12.67 21.35 0.27
C ILE A 385 -13.64 22.41 -0.26
N GLY A 386 -14.62 22.01 -1.07
CA GLY A 386 -15.53 22.94 -1.74
C GLY A 386 -14.74 23.95 -2.60
N PRO A 387 -14.94 25.27 -2.42
CA PRO A 387 -14.18 26.30 -3.13
C PRO A 387 -12.77 26.52 -2.54
N PHE A 388 -12.45 25.92 -1.39
CA PHE A 388 -11.18 26.15 -0.72
C PHE A 388 -10.10 25.18 -1.21
N TYR A 389 -8.92 25.71 -1.47
CA TYR A 389 -7.79 24.95 -2.01
C TYR A 389 -6.44 25.51 -1.54
N LYS A 390 -5.34 24.91 -2.03
CA LYS A 390 -3.94 25.25 -1.68
C LYS A 390 -3.73 25.31 -0.15
N HIS A 391 -4.31 24.34 0.56
CA HIS A 391 -4.31 24.34 2.01
C HIS A 391 -2.89 24.26 2.58
N HIS A 392 -2.69 25.00 3.67
CA HIS A 392 -1.52 24.92 4.51
C HIS A 392 -1.94 24.63 5.95
N MET A 393 -1.11 23.88 6.67
CA MET A 393 -1.37 23.50 8.05
C MET A 393 -0.14 23.74 8.92
N ALA A 394 -0.37 24.14 10.17
CA ALA A 394 0.70 24.37 11.15
C ALA A 394 0.24 24.00 12.57
N HIS A 395 1.20 23.70 13.43
CA HIS A 395 0.97 23.59 14.87
C HIS A 395 1.39 24.88 15.59
N TYR A 396 0.55 25.36 16.49
CA TYR A 396 0.82 26.55 17.31
C TYR A 396 0.14 26.46 18.68
N ARG A 397 0.92 26.43 19.75
CA ARG A 397 0.52 26.33 21.16
C ARG A 397 -0.45 25.19 21.44
N GLY A 398 -0.23 24.02 20.82
CA GLY A 398 -1.12 22.86 20.95
C GLY A 398 -2.37 22.91 20.06
N TRP A 399 -2.54 23.95 19.25
CA TRP A 399 -3.57 24.04 18.23
C TRP A 399 -3.04 23.60 16.88
N THR A 400 -3.94 23.09 16.03
CA THR A 400 -3.71 23.00 14.59
C THR A 400 -4.41 24.16 13.91
N ILE A 401 -3.69 24.86 13.05
CA ILE A 401 -4.20 25.92 12.20
C ILE A 401 -4.26 25.39 10.76
N LEU A 402 -5.40 25.53 10.10
CA LEU A 402 -5.61 25.28 8.67
C LEU A 402 -5.83 26.62 7.96
N VAL A 403 -4.95 26.97 7.03
CA VAL A 403 -5.02 28.18 6.20
C VAL A 403 -5.38 27.77 4.78
N SER A 404 -6.37 28.44 4.20
CA SER A 404 -6.98 28.04 2.92
C SER A 404 -7.17 29.24 2.01
N LEU A 405 -6.98 29.05 0.71
CA LEU A 405 -7.31 30.03 -0.32
C LEU A 405 -8.72 29.75 -0.84
N ASP A 406 -9.55 30.78 -0.96
CA ASP A 406 -10.80 30.73 -1.71
C ASP A 406 -10.52 30.83 -3.21
N SER A 407 -11.00 29.87 -4.00
CA SER A 407 -10.84 29.87 -5.47
C SER A 407 -11.75 30.86 -6.20
N ILE A 408 -12.74 31.43 -5.53
CA ILE A 408 -13.69 32.38 -6.13
C ILE A 408 -13.15 33.80 -5.96
N ASP A 409 -12.82 34.17 -4.73
CA ASP A 409 -12.43 35.53 -4.37
C ASP A 409 -10.90 35.73 -4.36
N GLU A 410 -10.11 34.65 -4.45
CA GLU A 410 -8.64 34.63 -4.44
C GLU A 410 -8.03 35.31 -3.19
N ASP A 411 -8.71 35.16 -2.05
CA ASP A 411 -8.27 35.60 -0.73
C ASP A 411 -8.19 34.44 0.28
N TRP A 412 -7.48 34.69 1.38
CA TRP A 412 -7.10 33.67 2.36
C TRP A 412 -7.89 33.81 3.64
N SER A 413 -8.24 32.67 4.23
CA SER A 413 -8.80 32.58 5.58
C SER A 413 -8.18 31.42 6.35
N ALA A 414 -8.50 31.33 7.63
CA ALA A 414 -7.98 30.28 8.50
C ALA A 414 -8.98 29.83 9.56
N LEU A 415 -8.91 28.53 9.85
CA LEU A 415 -9.58 27.86 10.97
C LEU A 415 -8.52 27.26 11.88
N ALA A 416 -8.81 27.15 13.17
CA ALA A 416 -7.95 26.46 14.11
C ALA A 416 -8.75 25.62 15.10
N VAL A 417 -8.22 24.47 15.49
CA VAL A 417 -8.77 23.56 16.49
C VAL A 417 -7.73 23.24 17.55
N ASN A 418 -8.11 23.16 18.83
CA ASN A 418 -7.18 22.92 19.95
C ASN A 418 -6.72 21.45 20.09
N LYS A 419 -6.41 20.82 18.96
CA LYS A 419 -5.93 19.45 18.86
C LYS A 419 -4.87 19.37 17.76
N LEU A 420 -3.81 18.61 17.99
CA LEU A 420 -2.76 18.38 17.00
C LEU A 420 -3.25 17.38 15.93
N CYS A 421 -3.30 17.83 14.69
CA CYS A 421 -3.74 17.07 13.52
C CYS A 421 -2.65 17.14 12.44
N TYR A 422 -2.57 16.12 11.59
CA TYR A 422 -1.48 15.95 10.61
C TYR A 422 -1.97 15.85 9.15
N ASN A 423 -3.30 15.89 8.93
CA ASN A 423 -3.94 15.89 7.62
C ASN A 423 -5.39 16.42 7.70
N HIS A 424 -6.05 16.61 6.56
CA HIS A 424 -7.45 17.09 6.52
C HIS A 424 -8.42 16.18 7.26
N PRO A 425 -8.40 14.84 7.11
CA PRO A 425 -9.33 13.96 7.82
C PRO A 425 -9.28 14.14 9.35
N GLN A 426 -8.07 14.20 9.91
CA GLN A 426 -7.90 14.43 11.36
C GLN A 426 -8.38 15.82 11.77
N PHE A 427 -8.14 16.85 10.95
CA PHE A 427 -8.59 18.21 11.23
C PHE A 427 -10.12 18.32 11.21
N LEU A 428 -10.78 17.77 10.18
CA LEU A 428 -12.23 17.79 10.07
C LEU A 428 -12.88 17.06 11.24
N GLN A 429 -12.41 15.86 11.57
CA GLN A 429 -12.90 15.11 12.73
C GLN A 429 -12.69 15.89 14.04
N ALA A 430 -11.53 16.52 14.22
CA ALA A 430 -11.25 17.32 15.41
C ALA A 430 -12.17 18.55 15.50
N ASN A 431 -12.46 19.19 14.38
CA ASN A 431 -13.29 20.38 14.29
C ASN A 431 -14.79 20.09 14.51
N GLU A 432 -15.25 18.88 14.18
CA GLU A 432 -16.62 18.42 14.46
C GLU A 432 -16.83 17.95 15.91
N ASP A 433 -15.76 17.48 16.56
CA ASP A 433 -15.79 16.99 17.93
C ASP A 433 -15.96 18.15 18.93
N LYS A 434 -17.15 18.20 19.57
CA LYS A 434 -17.56 19.23 20.52
C LYS A 434 -16.68 19.33 21.78
N ASN A 435 -15.82 18.35 22.05
CA ASN A 435 -14.85 18.43 23.14
C ASN A 435 -13.67 19.33 22.80
N ASN A 436 -13.44 19.59 21.51
CA ASN A 436 -12.40 20.49 21.04
C ASN A 436 -12.96 21.91 20.88
N THR A 437 -12.14 22.90 21.20
CA THR A 437 -12.41 24.30 20.89
C THR A 437 -11.92 24.60 19.49
N SER A 438 -12.80 25.16 18.66
CA SER A 438 -12.48 25.64 17.33
C SER A 438 -12.72 27.15 17.20
N ILE A 439 -11.87 27.82 16.43
CA ILE A 439 -11.98 29.24 16.11
C ILE A 439 -11.73 29.48 14.62
N GLY A 440 -12.32 30.54 14.08
CA GLY A 440 -12.12 30.94 12.69
C GLY A 440 -11.90 32.43 12.54
N LEU A 441 -11.40 32.83 11.37
CA LEU A 441 -11.37 34.23 10.96
C LEU A 441 -12.72 34.64 10.38
N SER A 442 -13.12 35.87 10.66
CA SER A 442 -14.30 36.52 10.08
C SER A 442 -13.94 37.48 8.95
N GLU A 443 -12.64 37.75 8.81
CA GLU A 443 -12.05 38.62 7.79
C GLU A 443 -11.26 37.74 6.82
N TRP A 444 -11.10 38.23 5.59
CA TRP A 444 -10.31 37.60 4.54
C TRP A 444 -9.04 38.41 4.27
N PHE A 445 -7.98 37.74 3.85
CA PHE A 445 -6.64 38.31 3.79
C PHE A 445 -6.01 38.13 2.40
N PRO A 446 -5.30 39.14 1.87
CA PRO A 446 -4.59 39.03 0.59
C PRO A 446 -3.54 37.92 0.54
N THR A 447 -2.96 37.55 1.69
CA THR A 447 -1.90 36.54 1.77
C THR A 447 -2.16 35.50 2.85
N LYS A 448 -1.63 34.29 2.63
CA LYS A 448 -1.68 33.20 3.62
C LYS A 448 -0.94 33.57 4.90
N GLU A 449 0.15 34.34 4.82
CA GLU A 449 0.94 34.77 5.97
C GLU A 449 0.13 35.73 6.87
N GLU A 450 -0.67 36.62 6.29
CA GLU A 450 -1.54 37.54 7.04
C GLU A 450 -2.69 36.78 7.71
N ALA A 451 -3.37 35.87 6.99
CA ALA A 451 -4.38 34.99 7.58
C ALA A 451 -3.79 34.16 8.74
N TYR A 452 -2.60 33.59 8.53
CA TYR A 452 -1.89 32.82 9.53
C TYR A 452 -1.52 33.66 10.76
N ALA A 453 -1.04 34.89 10.58
CA ALA A 453 -0.75 35.79 11.69
C ALA A 453 -2.01 36.19 12.46
N ALA A 454 -3.11 36.46 11.78
CA ALA A 454 -4.37 36.86 12.39
C ALA A 454 -4.96 35.75 13.28
N ILE A 455 -4.97 34.50 12.81
CA ILE A 455 -5.50 33.38 13.60
C ILE A 455 -4.58 33.05 14.79
N LYS A 456 -3.26 33.17 14.63
CA LYS A 456 -2.31 33.05 15.76
C LYS A 456 -2.57 34.09 16.84
N SER A 457 -2.84 35.34 16.46
CA SER A 457 -3.19 36.39 17.44
C SER A 457 -4.45 36.02 18.24
N LYS A 458 -5.47 35.43 17.60
CA LYS A 458 -6.66 34.95 18.32
C LYS A 458 -6.31 33.84 19.33
N ILE A 459 -5.44 32.91 18.96
CA ILE A 459 -4.95 31.85 19.86
C ILE A 459 -4.19 32.47 21.05
N ASP A 460 -3.28 33.40 20.79
CA ASP A 460 -2.52 34.09 21.84
C ASP A 460 -3.43 34.81 22.84
N ASP A 461 -4.52 35.43 22.37
CA ASP A 461 -5.48 36.11 23.24
C ASP A 461 -6.30 35.14 24.11
N ILE A 462 -6.57 33.91 23.63
CA ILE A 462 -7.15 32.84 24.46
C ILE A 462 -6.18 32.50 25.60
N PHE A 463 -4.91 32.25 25.28
CA PHE A 463 -3.88 31.94 26.29
C PHE A 463 -3.68 33.07 27.32
N LYS A 464 -3.68 34.34 26.87
CA LYS A 464 -3.59 35.49 27.78
C LYS A 464 -4.77 35.58 28.74
N LYS A 465 -5.98 35.19 28.31
CA LYS A 465 -7.18 35.17 29.17
C LYS A 465 -7.11 34.03 30.17
N THR A 466 -6.77 32.82 29.74
CA THR A 466 -6.64 31.65 30.63
C THR A 466 -5.58 31.84 31.71
N ASN A 467 -4.45 32.49 31.40
CA ASN A 467 -3.40 32.81 32.39
C ASN A 467 -3.76 33.96 33.36
N LYS A 468 -4.84 34.70 33.15
CA LYS A 468 -5.34 35.72 34.09
C LYS A 468 -6.36 35.16 35.08
N ASP A 469 -6.95 34.01 34.77
CA ASP A 469 -7.96 33.33 35.59
C ASP A 469 -7.36 32.20 36.47
N MET A 470 -6.06 31.93 36.33
CA MET A 470 -5.23 31.15 37.26
C MET A 470 -4.40 32.09 38.14
#